data_AF-A0A564VM41-F1
#
_entry.id   AF-A0A564VM41-F1
#
_cell.length_a   1.000
_cell.length_b   1.000
_cell.length_c   1.000
_cell.angle_alpha   90.00
_cell.angle_beta   90.00
_cell.angle_gamma   90.00
#
_symmetry.space_group_name_H-M   'P 1'
#
loop_
_entity.id
_entity.type
_entity.pdbx_description
1 polymer ?
#
loop_
_entity_poly.entity_id
_entity_poly.type
_entity_poly.pdbx_seq_one_letter_code
_entity_poly.pdbx_strand_id
1 'polypeptide(L)'
;MKSLILFGIRGMAAYAYHANVLNYEDAEVNQFFCEALSKIGYEESTEALLSTVLKTGEINLKCMALLDKANTETYGTPEPTDVTLTVEKGPFIVVTGHDLKDLQLLLEQTEGKGINIYTHGEMLPAHAYPFLKKYSHLKGNFGTAWQNQQKEFDHLPAPILYTTNCLMPPKSSYADRVFTTEVVAFPGAVHIDEKKDFTPLIEKALELGGYKEDQMFSGINGGKKVTTGFGHAAILSHAGTVVEAVKSGAIRHFFLVAGCDGAKPGRNYYTEFVKQTPSDSIVLTLACGKFRFNDLDLGEIGGLPRLMDMGQCNDAYGAIQVAVALADAFGCSVNELPLSFVLSWYEQKAVCILLTLLHLGIKNIRLGPSLPAFLSPNILNFLVENYGIAPITTPEEDIKALMNQ
;
A
#
# COMPACT_ATOMS: atom_id res chain seq x y z
N MET A 1 -18.23 -11.84 12.48
CA MET A 1 -18.78 -11.32 11.22
C MET A 1 -19.11 -9.83 11.30
N LYS A 2 -19.92 -9.35 12.25
CA LYS A 2 -20.17 -7.90 12.39
C LYS A 2 -18.87 -7.05 12.44
N SER A 3 -17.86 -7.49 13.19
CA SER A 3 -16.55 -6.82 13.19
C SER A 3 -15.82 -6.88 11.85
N LEU A 4 -15.96 -7.98 11.09
CA LEU A 4 -15.40 -8.07 9.74
C LEU A 4 -16.05 -7.04 8.82
N ILE A 5 -17.38 -6.92 8.87
CA ILE A 5 -18.12 -5.92 8.10
C ILE A 5 -17.68 -4.51 8.53
N LEU A 6 -17.71 -4.20 9.83
CA LEU A 6 -17.34 -2.88 10.35
C LEU A 6 -15.90 -2.49 9.97
N PHE A 7 -14.94 -3.39 10.10
CA PHE A 7 -13.56 -3.10 9.72
C PHE A 7 -13.40 -3.04 8.19
N GLY A 8 -14.10 -3.89 7.44
CA GLY A 8 -14.15 -3.82 5.98
C GLY A 8 -14.67 -2.47 5.48
N ILE A 9 -15.81 -1.99 6.00
CA ILE A 9 -16.35 -0.69 5.59
C ILE A 9 -15.49 0.48 6.06
N ARG A 10 -14.74 0.36 7.17
CA ARG A 10 -13.76 1.40 7.55
C ARG A 10 -12.60 1.50 6.55
N GLY A 11 -12.07 0.38 6.10
CA GLY A 11 -11.05 0.35 5.05
C GLY A 11 -11.58 0.90 3.73
N MET A 12 -12.76 0.45 3.32
CA MET A 12 -13.44 0.90 2.10
C MET A 12 -13.79 2.40 2.15
N ALA A 13 -14.17 2.93 3.32
CA ALA A 13 -14.43 4.37 3.50
C ALA A 13 -13.18 5.21 3.26
N ALA A 14 -11.99 4.74 3.61
CA ALA A 14 -10.75 5.45 3.31
C ALA A 14 -10.53 5.56 1.79
N TYR A 15 -10.80 4.50 1.03
CA TYR A 15 -10.68 4.55 -0.43
C TYR A 15 -11.75 5.43 -1.09
N ALA A 16 -13.00 5.31 -0.63
CA ALA A 16 -14.10 6.14 -1.12
C ALA A 16 -13.84 7.63 -0.82
N TYR A 17 -13.24 7.93 0.34
CA TYR A 17 -12.85 9.28 0.71
C TYR A 17 -11.83 9.87 -0.27
N HIS A 18 -10.75 9.15 -0.57
CA HIS A 18 -9.73 9.64 -1.51
C HIS A 18 -10.28 9.78 -2.94
N ALA A 19 -11.20 8.92 -3.37
CA ALA A 19 -11.88 9.11 -4.64
C ALA A 19 -12.73 10.40 -4.62
N ASN A 20 -13.47 10.63 -3.53
CA ASN A 20 -14.30 11.83 -3.36
C ASN A 20 -13.46 13.12 -3.30
N VAL A 21 -12.29 13.11 -2.66
CA VAL A 21 -11.35 14.25 -2.66
C VAL A 21 -10.95 14.65 -4.09
N LEU A 22 -10.97 13.71 -5.03
CA LEU A 22 -10.73 13.94 -6.46
C LEU A 22 -12.01 14.21 -7.27
N ASN A 23 -13.16 14.35 -6.60
CA ASN A 23 -14.50 14.50 -7.19
C ASN A 23 -15.04 13.26 -7.92
N TYR A 24 -14.62 12.06 -7.48
CA TYR A 24 -15.15 10.79 -7.97
C TYR A 24 -16.01 10.14 -6.90
N GLU A 25 -17.27 9.86 -7.24
CA GLU A 25 -18.22 9.18 -6.36
C GLU A 25 -18.93 8.04 -7.12
N ASP A 26 -19.41 7.05 -6.38
CA ASP A 26 -20.26 5.99 -6.91
C ASP A 26 -21.46 5.77 -5.97
N ALA A 27 -22.67 5.87 -6.52
CA ALA A 27 -23.90 5.80 -5.74
C ALA A 27 -24.09 4.44 -5.04
N GLU A 28 -23.60 3.35 -5.64
CA GLU A 28 -23.71 2.01 -5.06
C GLU A 28 -22.76 1.85 -3.88
N VAL A 29 -21.50 2.33 -4.04
CA VAL A 29 -20.52 2.37 -2.94
C VAL A 29 -21.08 3.19 -1.77
N ASN A 30 -21.62 4.38 -2.05
CA ASN A 30 -22.19 5.26 -1.02
C ASN A 30 -23.41 4.65 -0.33
N GLN A 31 -24.35 4.07 -1.09
CA GLN A 31 -25.53 3.42 -0.55
C GLN A 31 -25.18 2.20 0.32
N PHE A 32 -24.14 1.46 -0.04
CA PHE A 32 -23.75 0.26 0.70
C PHE A 32 -23.20 0.58 2.10
N PHE A 33 -22.62 1.76 2.34
CA PHE A 33 -22.25 2.16 3.71
C PHE A 33 -23.48 2.19 4.63
N CYS A 34 -24.61 2.74 4.17
CA CYS A 34 -25.86 2.75 4.93
C CYS A 34 -26.39 1.33 5.16
N GLU A 35 -26.36 0.49 4.13
CA GLU A 35 -26.79 -0.91 4.22
C GLU A 35 -25.94 -1.69 5.25
N ALA A 36 -24.62 -1.61 5.14
CA ALA A 36 -23.70 -2.32 6.02
C ALA A 36 -23.79 -1.84 7.48
N LEU A 37 -23.89 -0.53 7.70
CA LEU A 37 -24.07 0.06 9.04
C LEU A 37 -25.41 -0.36 9.65
N SER A 38 -26.48 -0.42 8.86
CA SER A 38 -27.76 -0.97 9.30
C SER A 38 -27.62 -2.45 9.70
N LYS A 39 -27.00 -3.28 8.85
CA LYS A 39 -26.81 -4.72 9.11
C LYS A 39 -26.01 -5.02 10.37
N ILE A 40 -25.00 -4.22 10.70
CA ILE A 40 -24.26 -4.43 11.97
C ILE A 40 -25.04 -3.94 13.20
N GLY A 41 -25.96 -2.98 13.02
CA GLY A 41 -26.77 -2.37 14.07
C GLY A 41 -27.91 -3.25 14.61
N TYR A 42 -28.43 -4.18 13.80
CA TYR A 42 -29.54 -5.06 14.18
C TYR A 42 -29.11 -6.51 14.44
N GLU A 43 -29.95 -7.31 15.10
CA GLU A 43 -29.76 -8.77 15.17
C GLU A 43 -29.97 -9.39 13.78
N GLU A 44 -29.05 -10.26 13.37
CA GLU A 44 -29.01 -10.85 12.03
C GLU A 44 -28.53 -12.30 12.14
N SER A 45 -28.97 -13.17 11.22
CA SER A 45 -28.49 -14.55 11.16
C SER A 45 -27.03 -14.62 10.69
N THR A 46 -26.39 -15.76 10.96
CA THR A 46 -25.02 -16.03 10.51
C THR A 46 -24.90 -15.95 8.99
N GLU A 47 -25.88 -16.51 8.28
CA GLU A 47 -25.94 -16.56 6.82
C GLU A 47 -26.09 -15.15 6.23
N ALA A 48 -26.95 -14.32 6.82
CA ALA A 48 -27.14 -12.93 6.40
C ALA A 48 -25.86 -12.09 6.61
N LEU A 49 -25.20 -12.28 7.76
CA LEU A 49 -23.93 -11.62 8.04
C LEU A 49 -22.81 -12.10 7.13
N LEU A 50 -22.74 -13.39 6.80
CA LEU A 50 -21.77 -13.92 5.85
C LEU A 50 -21.99 -13.36 4.45
N SER A 51 -23.23 -13.31 3.98
CA SER A 51 -23.59 -12.66 2.71
C SER A 51 -23.15 -11.20 2.69
N THR A 52 -23.37 -10.46 3.78
CA THR A 52 -22.93 -9.07 3.92
C THR A 52 -21.40 -8.93 3.92
N VAL A 53 -20.66 -9.89 4.51
CA VAL A 53 -19.19 -9.91 4.47
C VAL A 53 -18.69 -10.06 3.03
N LEU A 54 -19.27 -10.97 2.25
CA LEU A 54 -18.87 -11.17 0.84
C LEU A 54 -19.27 -9.96 -0.02
N LYS A 55 -20.46 -9.41 0.19
CA LYS A 55 -20.89 -8.17 -0.48
C LYS A 55 -20.00 -6.98 -0.12
N THR A 56 -19.45 -6.92 1.10
CA THR A 56 -18.45 -5.90 1.46
C THR A 56 -17.20 -6.04 0.59
N GLY A 57 -16.76 -7.26 0.30
CA GLY A 57 -15.64 -7.52 -0.61
C GLY A 57 -15.93 -7.11 -2.06
N GLU A 58 -17.13 -7.41 -2.55
CA GLU A 58 -17.65 -7.00 -3.86
C GLU A 58 -17.64 -5.47 -4.02
N ILE A 59 -18.29 -4.76 -3.10
CA ILE A 59 -18.38 -3.30 -3.16
C ILE A 59 -17.01 -2.65 -2.94
N ASN A 60 -16.15 -3.24 -2.13
CA ASN A 60 -14.77 -2.76 -2.01
C ASN A 60 -13.96 -2.93 -3.30
N LEU A 61 -14.19 -3.99 -4.09
CA LEU A 61 -13.57 -4.10 -5.42
C LEU A 61 -13.97 -2.93 -6.31
N LYS A 62 -15.26 -2.58 -6.32
CA LYS A 62 -15.79 -1.42 -7.05
C LYS A 62 -15.21 -0.10 -6.52
N CYS A 63 -15.08 0.04 -5.20
CA CYS A 63 -14.49 1.21 -4.54
C CYS A 63 -13.01 1.39 -4.91
N MET A 64 -12.21 0.32 -4.90
CA MET A 64 -10.82 0.39 -5.33
C MET A 64 -10.69 0.70 -6.83
N ALA A 65 -11.60 0.18 -7.67
CA ALA A 65 -11.65 0.55 -9.09
C ALA A 65 -11.98 2.04 -9.29
N LEU A 66 -12.90 2.59 -8.48
CA LEU A 66 -13.23 4.02 -8.49
C LEU A 66 -12.00 4.88 -8.13
N LEU A 67 -11.24 4.48 -7.10
CA LEU A 67 -10.04 5.19 -6.68
C LEU A 67 -8.89 5.04 -7.69
N ASP A 68 -8.68 3.86 -8.26
CA ASP A 68 -7.71 3.64 -9.36
C ASP A 68 -8.01 4.57 -10.53
N LYS A 69 -9.28 4.63 -10.96
CA LYS A 69 -9.73 5.58 -11.99
C LYS A 69 -9.46 7.03 -11.59
N ALA A 70 -9.87 7.43 -10.39
CA ALA A 70 -9.70 8.80 -9.90
C ALA A 70 -8.23 9.24 -9.92
N ASN A 71 -7.33 8.39 -9.41
CA ASN A 71 -5.90 8.67 -9.38
C ASN A 71 -5.30 8.70 -10.79
N THR A 72 -5.59 7.70 -11.62
CA THR A 72 -4.97 7.58 -12.95
C THR A 72 -5.48 8.62 -13.94
N GLU A 73 -6.75 9.01 -13.90
CA GLU A 73 -7.29 10.09 -14.73
C GLU A 73 -6.81 11.47 -14.28
N THR A 74 -6.60 11.68 -12.97
CA THR A 74 -6.11 12.97 -12.44
C THR A 74 -4.61 13.14 -12.62
N TYR A 75 -3.82 12.10 -12.33
CA TYR A 75 -2.37 12.21 -12.20
C TYR A 75 -1.58 11.46 -13.29
N GLY A 76 -2.28 10.77 -14.19
CA GLY A 76 -1.70 9.93 -15.22
C GLY A 76 -1.48 8.49 -14.74
N THR A 77 -1.24 7.58 -15.68
CA THR A 77 -0.96 6.19 -15.37
C THR A 77 0.44 6.05 -14.74
N PRO A 78 0.58 5.33 -13.60
CA PRO A 78 1.89 5.06 -13.00
C PRO A 78 2.88 4.41 -13.96
N GLU A 79 4.12 4.90 -13.94
CA GLU A 79 5.23 4.38 -14.74
C GLU A 79 6.36 3.87 -13.84
N PRO A 80 7.06 2.78 -14.19
CA PRO A 80 8.23 2.31 -13.46
C PRO A 80 9.24 3.44 -13.22
N THR A 81 9.57 3.66 -11.95
CA THR A 81 10.36 4.81 -11.51
C THR A 81 11.33 4.39 -10.41
N ASP A 82 12.60 4.73 -10.60
CA ASP A 82 13.62 4.70 -9.56
C ASP A 82 13.44 5.90 -8.61
N VAL A 83 13.40 5.65 -7.31
CA VAL A 83 13.25 6.68 -6.27
C VAL A 83 14.46 6.66 -5.35
N THR A 84 15.14 7.79 -5.24
CA THR A 84 16.31 7.94 -4.35
C THR A 84 15.91 8.00 -2.88
N LEU A 85 16.77 7.45 -2.01
CA LEU A 85 16.69 7.61 -0.55
C LEU A 85 17.67 8.69 -0.04
N THR A 86 18.31 9.43 -0.95
CA THR A 86 19.14 10.59 -0.59
C THR A 86 18.24 11.78 -0.29
N VAL A 87 18.48 12.45 0.83
CA VAL A 87 17.92 13.76 1.13
C VAL A 87 18.96 14.83 0.84
N GLU A 88 18.72 15.63 -0.19
CA GLU A 88 19.53 16.78 -0.54
C GLU A 88 19.57 17.82 0.59
N LYS A 89 20.68 18.55 0.69
CA LYS A 89 20.84 19.68 1.60
C LYS A 89 19.79 20.78 1.37
N GLY A 90 19.53 21.54 2.43
CA GLY A 90 18.59 22.65 2.46
C GLY A 90 17.22 22.26 3.03
N PRO A 91 16.27 23.22 3.09
CA PRO A 91 14.94 23.02 3.64
C PRO A 91 14.17 21.91 2.92
N PHE A 92 13.45 21.10 3.68
CA PHE A 92 12.58 20.08 3.12
C PHE A 92 11.35 19.82 3.98
N ILE A 93 10.35 19.17 3.39
CA ILE A 93 9.12 18.68 4.06
C ILE A 93 9.00 17.19 3.80
N VAL A 94 8.61 16.43 4.83
CA VAL A 94 8.25 15.01 4.68
C VAL A 94 6.73 14.87 4.64
N VAL A 95 6.19 14.27 3.60
CA VAL A 95 4.75 13.98 3.44
C VAL A 95 4.50 12.49 3.61
N THR A 96 3.60 12.13 4.52
CA THR A 96 3.24 10.75 4.82
C THR A 96 1.72 10.57 4.79
N GLY A 97 1.28 9.34 4.56
CA GLY A 97 -0.13 9.01 4.36
C GLY A 97 -0.38 8.49 2.96
N HIS A 98 -1.55 8.80 2.38
CA HIS A 98 -1.95 8.27 1.07
C HIS A 98 -2.50 9.33 0.11
N ASP A 99 -2.91 10.49 0.61
CA ASP A 99 -3.65 11.47 -0.21
C ASP A 99 -2.76 12.18 -1.23
N LEU A 100 -3.00 11.91 -2.52
CA LEU A 100 -2.26 12.51 -3.61
C LEU A 100 -2.69 13.95 -3.90
N LYS A 101 -3.91 14.36 -3.50
CA LYS A 101 -4.40 15.72 -3.69
C LYS A 101 -3.70 16.70 -2.76
N ASP A 102 -3.49 16.31 -1.51
CA ASP A 102 -2.69 17.06 -0.55
C ASP A 102 -1.25 17.23 -1.04
N LEU A 103 -0.65 16.16 -1.57
CA LEU A 103 0.69 16.27 -2.17
C LEU A 103 0.70 17.21 -3.36
N GLN A 104 -0.27 17.13 -4.27
CA GLN A 104 -0.40 18.07 -5.39
C GLN A 104 -0.42 19.52 -4.88
N LEU A 105 -1.34 19.84 -3.97
CA LEU A 105 -1.53 21.20 -3.47
C LEU A 105 -0.29 21.71 -2.73
N LEU A 106 0.40 20.83 -1.99
CA LEU A 106 1.67 21.16 -1.35
C LEU A 106 2.76 21.46 -2.39
N LEU A 107 2.89 20.64 -3.43
CA LEU A 107 3.88 20.85 -4.50
C LEU A 107 3.64 22.19 -5.20
N GLU A 108 2.39 22.50 -5.52
CA GLU A 108 1.98 23.78 -6.12
C GLU A 108 2.34 24.98 -5.23
N GLN A 109 2.10 24.88 -3.91
CA GLN A 109 2.38 25.96 -2.96
C GLN A 109 3.87 26.10 -2.58
N THR A 110 4.69 25.08 -2.84
CA THR A 110 6.13 25.06 -2.56
C THR A 110 7.01 25.32 -3.77
N GLU A 111 6.43 25.33 -4.97
CA GLU A 111 7.12 25.66 -6.22
C GLU A 111 7.89 26.98 -6.10
N GLY A 112 9.18 26.96 -6.46
CA GLY A 112 10.05 28.14 -6.41
C GLY A 112 10.43 28.64 -5.01
N LYS A 113 10.06 27.94 -3.92
CA LYS A 113 10.41 28.35 -2.54
C LYS A 113 11.73 27.78 -2.01
N GLY A 114 12.43 26.96 -2.81
CA GLY A 114 13.67 26.32 -2.39
C GLY A 114 13.48 25.27 -1.29
N ILE A 115 12.31 24.63 -1.25
CA ILE A 115 11.97 23.56 -0.30
C ILE A 115 11.79 22.26 -1.08
N ASN A 116 12.56 21.23 -0.74
CA ASN A 116 12.40 19.91 -1.31
C ASN A 116 11.27 19.13 -0.61
N ILE A 117 10.52 18.32 -1.35
CA ILE A 117 9.46 17.46 -0.84
C ILE A 117 9.91 16.01 -0.91
N TYR A 118 9.81 15.31 0.21
CA TYR A 118 10.09 13.88 0.33
C TYR A 118 8.83 13.13 0.74
N THR A 119 8.53 12.03 0.06
CA THR A 119 7.47 11.11 0.47
C THR A 119 7.95 10.24 1.63
N HIS A 120 7.04 9.69 2.42
CA HIS A 120 7.33 8.67 3.43
C HIS A 120 6.22 7.63 3.45
N GLY A 121 6.59 6.35 3.68
CA GLY A 121 5.66 5.24 3.75
C GLY A 121 4.80 5.10 2.48
N GLU A 122 3.48 5.14 2.65
CA GLU A 122 2.50 4.93 1.57
C GLU A 122 2.42 6.09 0.57
N MET A 123 3.18 7.17 0.75
CA MET A 123 3.32 8.21 -0.28
C MET A 123 4.36 7.88 -1.34
N LEU A 124 5.20 6.84 -1.16
CA LEU A 124 6.22 6.43 -2.13
C LEU A 124 5.67 6.30 -3.58
N PRO A 125 4.49 5.69 -3.83
CA PRO A 125 3.98 5.51 -5.18
C PRO A 125 3.63 6.81 -5.91
N ALA A 126 3.54 7.95 -5.22
CA ALA A 126 3.34 9.26 -5.85
C ALA A 126 4.40 9.57 -6.92
N HIS A 127 5.62 9.06 -6.74
CA HIS A 127 6.73 9.20 -7.68
C HIS A 127 6.51 8.48 -9.01
N ALA A 128 5.53 7.59 -9.13
CA ALA A 128 5.23 6.93 -10.40
C ALA A 128 4.26 7.72 -11.29
N TYR A 129 3.54 8.70 -10.74
CA TYR A 129 2.50 9.43 -11.46
C TYR A 129 3.07 10.58 -12.30
N PRO A 130 2.93 10.57 -13.64
CA PRO A 130 3.53 11.57 -14.53
C PRO A 130 3.22 13.02 -14.15
N PHE A 131 1.99 13.31 -13.72
CA PHE A 131 1.60 14.67 -13.32
C PHE A 131 2.34 15.18 -12.09
N LEU A 132 2.64 14.30 -11.11
CA LEU A 132 3.35 14.68 -9.90
C LEU A 132 4.87 14.71 -10.14
N LYS A 133 5.39 13.79 -10.95
CA LYS A 133 6.81 13.71 -11.34
C LYS A 133 7.36 14.97 -12.01
N LYS A 134 6.49 15.79 -12.62
CA LYS A 134 6.92 17.03 -13.28
C LYS A 134 7.49 18.08 -12.30
N TYR A 135 7.15 18.00 -11.02
CA TYR A 135 7.60 18.91 -9.98
C TYR A 135 9.03 18.56 -9.56
N SER A 136 10.02 19.36 -9.98
CA SER A 136 11.45 19.05 -9.79
C SER A 136 11.92 19.00 -8.34
N HIS A 137 11.15 19.59 -7.42
CA HIS A 137 11.38 19.55 -5.98
C HIS A 137 10.67 18.39 -5.27
N LEU A 138 9.90 17.55 -5.97
CA LEU A 138 9.54 16.22 -5.48
C LEU A 138 10.75 15.29 -5.68
N LYS A 139 11.55 15.07 -4.63
CA LYS A 139 12.90 14.53 -4.78
C LYS A 139 13.01 13.02 -4.61
N GLY A 140 12.48 12.49 -3.52
CA GLY A 140 12.69 11.09 -3.17
C GLY A 140 11.80 10.64 -2.03
N ASN A 141 12.16 9.48 -1.45
CA ASN A 141 11.45 8.93 -0.32
C ASN A 141 12.34 8.95 0.93
N PHE A 142 11.82 9.53 2.01
CA PHE A 142 12.44 9.54 3.32
C PHE A 142 12.01 8.31 4.12
N GLY A 143 12.98 7.57 4.65
CA GLY A 143 12.72 6.49 5.59
C GLY A 143 12.00 5.28 4.99
N THR A 144 11.25 4.58 5.84
CA THR A 144 10.67 3.26 5.52
C THR A 144 9.17 3.22 5.84
N ALA A 145 8.65 2.10 6.36
CA ALA A 145 7.25 1.99 6.77
C ALA A 145 6.97 2.69 8.10
N TRP A 146 5.68 3.03 8.29
CA TRP A 146 5.17 3.90 9.35
C TRP A 146 5.64 3.56 10.77
N GLN A 147 5.88 2.29 11.10
CA GLN A 147 6.27 1.90 12.46
C GLN A 147 7.67 2.40 12.86
N ASN A 148 8.51 2.73 11.89
CA ASN A 148 9.87 3.24 12.14
C ASN A 148 9.90 4.76 12.34
N GLN A 149 8.79 5.46 12.14
CA GLN A 149 8.76 6.92 12.09
C GLN A 149 9.23 7.60 13.38
N GLN A 150 9.04 7.00 14.55
CA GLN A 150 9.58 7.57 15.80
C GLN A 150 11.11 7.56 15.86
N LYS A 151 11.76 6.63 15.17
CA LYS A 151 13.22 6.57 15.04
C LYS A 151 13.68 7.46 13.89
N GLU A 152 12.98 7.41 12.76
CA GLU A 152 13.34 8.14 11.54
C GLU A 152 13.12 9.66 11.67
N PHE A 153 12.10 10.09 12.43
CA PHE A 153 11.81 11.51 12.66
C PHE A 153 12.49 12.10 13.90
N ASP A 154 13.26 11.29 14.65
CA ASP A 154 13.94 11.77 15.86
C ASP A 154 14.95 12.87 15.50
N HIS A 155 14.73 14.07 16.05
CA HIS A 155 15.52 15.28 15.73
C HIS A 155 15.55 15.66 14.23
N LEU A 156 14.56 15.25 13.44
CA LEU A 156 14.46 15.60 12.02
C LEU A 156 14.38 17.12 11.84
N PRO A 157 15.27 17.77 11.06
CA PRO A 157 15.24 19.21 10.84
C PRO A 157 14.24 19.62 9.74
N ALA A 158 13.06 18.99 9.72
CA ALA A 158 12.00 19.24 8.75
C ALA A 158 10.64 18.99 9.39
N PRO A 159 9.59 19.70 8.95
CA PRO A 159 8.23 19.38 9.39
C PRO A 159 7.69 18.17 8.62
N ILE A 160 6.73 17.49 9.26
CA ILE A 160 6.07 16.30 8.72
C ILE A 160 4.59 16.57 8.53
N LEU A 161 4.07 16.38 7.32
CA LEU A 161 2.64 16.45 7.00
C LEU A 161 2.04 15.04 6.94
N TYR A 162 1.06 14.77 7.80
CA TYR A 162 0.26 13.55 7.78
C TYR A 162 -1.07 13.79 7.08
N THR A 163 -1.25 13.17 5.91
CA THR A 163 -2.51 13.22 5.14
C THR A 163 -3.49 12.13 5.57
N THR A 164 -2.98 11.02 6.09
CA THR A 164 -3.78 9.91 6.63
C THR A 164 -3.07 9.20 7.79
N ASN A 165 -3.63 8.08 8.27
CA ASN A 165 -2.89 7.12 9.07
C ASN A 165 -1.59 6.66 8.38
N CYS A 166 -0.53 6.25 9.09
CA CYS A 166 -0.46 5.92 10.51
C CYS A 166 0.39 6.90 11.32
N LEU A 167 -0.26 7.80 12.07
CA LEU A 167 0.42 8.68 13.03
C LEU A 167 0.60 7.95 14.38
N MET A 168 1.85 7.81 14.82
CA MET A 168 2.22 7.35 16.16
C MET A 168 2.39 8.57 17.06
N PRO A 169 2.23 8.43 18.39
CA PRO A 169 2.51 9.51 19.32
C PRO A 169 3.89 10.16 19.03
N PRO A 170 3.93 11.45 18.63
CA PRO A 170 5.17 12.13 18.33
C PRO A 170 6.08 12.19 19.56
N LYS A 171 7.40 12.01 19.36
CA LYS A 171 8.38 12.25 20.43
C LYS A 171 8.55 13.75 20.64
N SER A 172 8.97 14.15 21.84
CA SER A 172 9.28 15.54 22.17
C SER A 172 10.31 16.20 21.25
N SER A 173 11.19 15.41 20.61
CA SER A 173 12.24 15.90 19.70
C SER A 173 11.72 16.48 18.37
N TYR A 174 10.48 16.14 17.97
CA TYR A 174 9.86 16.61 16.72
C TYR A 174 8.36 16.95 16.83
N ALA A 175 7.75 16.85 18.01
CA ALA A 175 6.32 17.12 18.17
C ALA A 175 5.91 18.55 17.73
N ASP A 176 6.82 19.53 17.82
CA ASP A 176 6.59 20.94 17.46
C ASP A 176 6.49 21.20 15.94
N ARG A 177 6.76 20.19 15.12
CA ARG A 177 6.77 20.29 13.65
C ARG A 177 5.97 19.17 12.97
N VAL A 178 5.02 18.59 13.70
CA VAL A 178 4.02 17.66 13.16
C VAL A 178 2.79 18.45 12.72
N PHE A 179 2.46 18.30 11.45
CA PHE A 179 1.26 18.84 10.82
C PHE A 179 0.34 17.70 10.44
N THR A 180 -0.95 17.92 10.64
CA THR A 180 -2.01 16.98 10.27
C THR A 180 -2.99 17.65 9.35
N THR A 181 -3.71 16.89 8.55
CA THR A 181 -4.79 17.38 7.71
C THR A 181 -5.79 16.26 7.45
N GLU A 182 -6.85 16.54 6.71
CA GLU A 182 -7.96 15.62 6.48
C GLU A 182 -8.53 15.11 7.81
N VAL A 183 -8.69 13.79 7.94
CA VAL A 183 -9.22 13.12 9.13
C VAL A 183 -8.16 12.86 10.20
N VAL A 184 -6.89 13.24 9.96
CA VAL A 184 -5.80 13.03 10.91
C VAL A 184 -5.81 14.13 11.96
N ALA A 185 -5.74 13.74 13.23
CA ALA A 185 -5.58 14.67 14.33
C ALA A 185 -4.70 14.05 15.44
N PHE A 186 -3.90 14.89 16.09
CA PHE A 186 -3.15 14.52 17.28
C PHE A 186 -3.02 15.71 18.24
N PRO A 187 -3.17 15.53 19.56
CA PRO A 187 -3.04 16.63 20.52
C PRO A 187 -1.71 17.39 20.38
N GLY A 188 -1.78 18.70 20.17
CA GLY A 188 -0.61 19.58 20.02
C GLY A 188 -0.03 19.65 18.60
N ALA A 189 -0.45 18.81 17.66
CA ALA A 189 -0.10 18.97 16.25
C ALA A 189 -0.87 20.15 15.64
N VAL A 190 -0.24 20.85 14.70
CA VAL A 190 -0.94 21.89 13.92
C VAL A 190 -1.81 21.19 12.89
N HIS A 191 -3.09 21.57 12.79
CA HIS A 191 -4.01 21.02 11.81
C HIS A 191 -4.21 22.00 10.65
N ILE A 192 -3.93 21.54 9.42
CA ILE A 192 -4.21 22.25 8.18
C ILE A 192 -5.64 21.93 7.77
N ASP A 193 -6.47 22.97 7.71
CA ASP A 193 -7.91 22.88 7.47
C ASP A 193 -8.26 22.57 6.00
N GLU A 194 -9.56 22.55 5.70
CA GLU A 194 -10.10 22.25 4.37
C GLU A 194 -9.68 23.24 3.27
N LYS A 195 -9.17 24.43 3.63
CA LYS A 195 -8.65 25.38 2.63
C LYS A 195 -7.28 24.98 2.12
N LYS A 196 -6.62 24.02 2.79
CA LYS A 196 -5.31 23.48 2.43
C LYS A 196 -4.25 24.58 2.29
N ASP A 197 -4.33 25.59 3.15
CA ASP A 197 -3.27 26.60 3.24
C ASP A 197 -2.06 26.01 3.97
N PHE A 198 -1.04 25.62 3.21
CA PHE A 198 0.19 25.04 3.74
C PHE A 198 1.19 26.11 4.21
N THR A 199 0.83 27.39 4.24
CA THR A 199 1.73 28.48 4.69
C THR A 199 2.42 28.18 6.03
N PRO A 200 1.72 27.73 7.09
CA PRO A 200 2.38 27.42 8.37
C PRO A 200 3.41 26.29 8.27
N LEU A 201 3.14 25.27 7.45
CA LEU A 201 4.04 24.15 7.19
C LEU A 201 5.29 24.61 6.41
N ILE A 202 5.08 25.44 5.39
CA ILE A 202 6.13 26.01 4.53
C ILE A 202 7.06 26.90 5.35
N GLU A 203 6.51 27.80 6.16
CA GLU A 203 7.30 28.68 7.04
C GLU A 203 8.13 27.87 8.03
N LYS A 204 7.55 26.81 8.61
CA LYS A 204 8.28 25.91 9.52
C LYS A 204 9.44 25.19 8.82
N ALA A 205 9.28 24.78 7.57
CA ALA A 205 10.36 24.17 6.79
C ALA A 205 11.52 25.14 6.56
N LEU A 206 11.21 26.39 6.21
CA LEU A 206 12.21 27.45 6.02
C LEU A 206 12.93 27.80 7.33
N GLU A 207 12.20 27.88 8.45
CA GLU A 207 12.75 28.11 9.79
C GLU A 207 13.76 27.02 10.18
N LEU A 208 13.44 25.75 9.93
CA LEU A 208 14.27 24.62 10.31
C LEU A 208 15.52 24.46 9.44
N GLY A 209 15.49 24.95 8.20
CA GLY A 209 16.65 24.99 7.30
C GLY A 209 17.14 23.64 6.75
N GLY A 210 16.61 22.52 7.24
CA GLY A 210 16.95 21.17 6.80
C GLY A 210 18.39 20.75 7.10
N TYR A 211 18.95 19.90 6.23
CA TYR A 211 20.33 19.41 6.40
C TYR A 211 21.35 20.36 5.75
N LYS A 212 22.56 20.41 6.32
CA LYS A 212 23.67 21.22 5.77
C LYS A 212 24.34 20.58 4.56
N GLU A 213 24.33 19.25 4.51
CA GLU A 213 24.92 18.42 3.46
C GLU A 213 23.93 17.32 3.11
N ASP A 214 24.05 16.76 1.91
CA ASP A 214 23.21 15.65 1.47
C ASP A 214 23.34 14.47 2.44
N GLN A 215 22.21 13.89 2.83
CA GLN A 215 22.14 12.73 3.72
C GLN A 215 21.72 11.51 2.92
N MET A 216 22.63 10.53 2.80
CA MET A 216 22.31 9.24 2.21
C MET A 216 21.71 8.31 3.28
N PHE A 217 20.45 7.95 3.09
CA PHE A 217 19.81 6.87 3.86
C PHE A 217 19.80 5.58 3.07
N SER A 218 19.58 4.47 3.78
CA SER A 218 19.35 3.17 3.15
C SER A 218 18.03 2.58 3.63
N GLY A 219 17.44 1.71 2.82
CA GLY A 219 16.40 0.81 3.28
C GLY A 219 16.92 -0.18 4.32
N ILE A 220 16.04 -1.03 4.84
CA ILE A 220 16.39 -1.91 5.96
C ILE A 220 17.38 -3.02 5.58
N ASN A 221 17.56 -3.29 4.29
CA ASN A 221 18.50 -4.27 3.74
C ASN A 221 19.76 -3.61 3.13
N GLY A 222 19.91 -2.28 3.28
CA GLY A 222 21.08 -1.54 2.82
C GLY A 222 20.98 -0.98 1.39
N GLY A 223 19.84 -1.13 0.72
CA GLY A 223 19.63 -0.53 -0.60
C GLY A 223 19.52 0.99 -0.51
N LYS A 224 20.07 1.70 -1.51
CA LYS A 224 20.15 3.18 -1.54
C LYS A 224 19.08 3.86 -2.40
N LYS A 225 18.32 3.04 -3.13
CA LYS A 225 17.18 3.44 -3.95
C LYS A 225 16.13 2.35 -3.86
N VAL A 226 14.90 2.70 -4.17
CA VAL A 226 13.76 1.77 -4.29
C VAL A 226 13.07 2.03 -5.62
N THR A 227 12.27 1.08 -6.08
CA THR A 227 11.49 1.22 -7.32
C THR A 227 10.00 1.20 -7.02
N THR A 228 9.21 1.94 -7.80
CA THR A 228 7.74 1.92 -7.75
C THR A 228 7.15 2.15 -9.14
N GLY A 229 5.83 2.00 -9.29
CA GLY A 229 5.14 2.29 -10.56
C GLY A 229 4.93 1.11 -11.50
N PHE A 230 5.07 -0.13 -11.02
CA PHE A 230 4.65 -1.32 -11.76
C PHE A 230 3.14 -1.56 -11.60
N GLY A 231 2.33 -0.53 -11.86
CA GLY A 231 0.87 -0.62 -11.84
C GLY A 231 0.34 -1.55 -12.94
N HIS A 232 -0.98 -1.79 -12.95
CA HIS A 232 -1.59 -2.74 -13.88
C HIS A 232 -1.29 -2.42 -15.34
N ALA A 233 -1.39 -1.17 -15.77
CA ALA A 233 -1.07 -0.78 -17.14
C ALA A 233 0.41 -1.03 -17.52
N ALA A 234 1.35 -0.77 -16.60
CA ALA A 234 2.77 -1.02 -16.83
C ALA A 234 3.04 -2.52 -17.03
N ILE A 235 2.47 -3.38 -16.18
CA ILE A 235 2.61 -4.83 -16.31
C ILE A 235 1.90 -5.36 -17.55
N LEU A 236 0.66 -4.93 -17.79
CA LEU A 236 -0.16 -5.42 -18.91
C LEU A 236 0.37 -4.96 -20.28
N SER A 237 1.05 -3.82 -20.36
CA SER A 237 1.76 -3.42 -21.58
C SER A 237 2.90 -4.38 -21.96
N HIS A 238 3.38 -5.17 -21.00
CA HIS A 238 4.38 -6.23 -21.18
C HIS A 238 3.77 -7.64 -21.08
N ALA A 239 2.44 -7.78 -21.15
CA ALA A 239 1.76 -9.07 -20.98
C ALA A 239 2.26 -10.15 -21.93
N GLY A 240 2.60 -9.80 -23.18
CA GLY A 240 3.20 -10.74 -24.14
C GLY A 240 4.50 -11.34 -23.61
N THR A 241 5.43 -10.49 -23.16
CA THR A 241 6.70 -10.91 -22.56
C THR A 241 6.48 -11.78 -21.32
N VAL A 242 5.53 -11.40 -20.44
CA VAL A 242 5.19 -12.19 -19.24
C VAL A 242 4.66 -13.57 -19.63
N VAL A 243 3.72 -13.63 -20.57
CA VAL A 243 3.12 -14.88 -21.04
C VAL A 243 4.17 -15.79 -21.70
N GLU A 244 5.06 -15.23 -22.51
CA GLU A 244 6.15 -15.98 -23.15
C GLU A 244 7.16 -16.51 -22.11
N ALA A 245 7.51 -15.70 -21.11
CA ALA A 245 8.40 -16.10 -20.04
C ALA A 245 7.81 -17.23 -19.19
N VAL A 246 6.50 -17.22 -18.93
CA VAL A 246 5.81 -18.32 -18.26
C VAL A 246 5.74 -19.57 -19.15
N LYS A 247 5.34 -19.44 -20.42
CA LYS A 247 5.24 -20.58 -21.35
C LYS A 247 6.57 -21.26 -21.63
N SER A 248 7.67 -20.51 -21.62
CA SER A 248 9.03 -21.05 -21.78
C SER A 248 9.61 -21.63 -20.49
N GLY A 249 8.95 -21.43 -19.35
CA GLY A 249 9.44 -21.83 -18.03
C GLY A 249 10.54 -20.93 -17.47
N ALA A 250 10.81 -19.78 -18.09
CA ALA A 250 11.75 -18.78 -17.57
C ALA A 250 11.21 -18.11 -16.29
N ILE A 251 9.88 -17.91 -16.21
CA ILE A 251 9.18 -17.59 -14.97
C ILE A 251 8.33 -18.79 -14.59
N ARG A 252 8.66 -19.42 -13.47
CA ARG A 252 7.92 -20.58 -12.95
C ARG A 252 6.83 -20.20 -11.96
N HIS A 253 6.99 -19.07 -11.27
CA HIS A 253 6.07 -18.69 -10.19
C HIS A 253 6.03 -17.18 -9.94
N PHE A 254 4.88 -16.69 -9.50
CA PHE A 254 4.67 -15.35 -8.98
C PHE A 254 4.34 -15.42 -7.49
N PHE A 255 4.94 -14.54 -6.70
CA PHE A 255 4.57 -14.35 -5.30
C PHE A 255 4.02 -12.94 -5.13
N LEU A 256 2.75 -12.82 -4.76
CA LEU A 256 2.22 -11.56 -4.24
C LEU A 256 2.59 -11.49 -2.75
N VAL A 257 3.68 -10.80 -2.44
CA VAL A 257 4.11 -10.50 -1.07
C VAL A 257 3.71 -9.06 -0.76
N ALA A 258 2.58 -8.88 -0.07
CA ALA A 258 1.93 -7.58 -0.01
C ALA A 258 1.24 -7.30 1.33
N GLY A 259 0.75 -6.06 1.49
CA GLY A 259 -0.09 -5.64 2.61
C GLY A 259 0.63 -4.75 3.61
N CYS A 260 0.18 -4.71 4.86
CA CYS A 260 0.64 -3.69 5.81
C CYS A 260 1.76 -4.16 6.75
N ASP A 261 2.80 -3.34 6.89
CA ASP A 261 3.83 -3.52 7.91
C ASP A 261 3.35 -3.08 9.31
N GLY A 262 4.13 -3.39 10.34
CA GLY A 262 3.88 -2.92 11.71
C GLY A 262 4.99 -3.28 12.70
N ALA A 263 4.78 -2.91 13.96
CA ALA A 263 5.79 -3.05 15.03
C ALA A 263 5.90 -4.46 15.65
N LYS A 264 4.93 -5.35 15.39
CA LYS A 264 4.92 -6.70 15.99
C LYS A 264 6.14 -7.52 15.52
N PRO A 265 6.93 -8.14 16.43
CA PRO A 265 8.00 -9.05 16.07
C PRO A 265 7.54 -10.21 15.17
N GLY A 266 8.47 -10.77 14.39
CA GLY A 266 8.20 -11.86 13.45
C GLY A 266 7.98 -11.41 11.99
N ARG A 267 7.89 -10.10 11.72
CA ARG A 267 7.74 -9.57 10.36
C ARG A 267 9.03 -9.60 9.52
N ASN A 268 10.18 -9.94 10.13
CA ASN A 268 11.39 -10.31 9.41
C ASN A 268 11.18 -11.55 8.53
N TYR A 269 10.16 -12.36 8.81
CA TYR A 269 9.69 -13.42 7.92
C TYR A 269 9.57 -12.94 6.47
N TYR A 270 8.98 -11.77 6.20
CA TYR A 270 8.73 -11.31 4.83
C TYR A 270 10.03 -10.93 4.10
N THR A 271 10.99 -10.35 4.83
CA THR A 271 12.33 -10.09 4.30
C THR A 271 13.02 -11.40 3.90
N GLU A 272 13.02 -12.38 4.79
CA GLU A 272 13.68 -13.67 4.55
C GLU A 272 12.96 -14.50 3.49
N PHE A 273 11.62 -14.48 3.46
CA PHE A 273 10.81 -15.07 2.39
C PHE A 273 11.22 -14.53 1.03
N VAL A 274 11.24 -13.20 0.86
CA VAL A 274 11.58 -12.59 -0.44
C VAL A 274 13.02 -12.90 -0.86
N LYS A 275 14.00 -12.86 0.06
CA LYS A 275 15.39 -13.25 -0.24
C LYS A 275 15.53 -14.69 -0.72
N GLN A 276 14.68 -15.58 -0.21
CA GLN A 276 14.72 -17.01 -0.52
C GLN A 276 13.87 -17.40 -1.73
N THR A 277 13.13 -16.47 -2.33
CA THR A 277 12.33 -16.77 -3.54
C THR A 277 13.21 -17.31 -4.67
N PRO A 278 12.81 -18.38 -5.37
CA PRO A 278 13.57 -18.97 -6.48
C PRO A 278 13.95 -17.94 -7.55
N SER A 279 15.15 -18.06 -8.13
CA SER A 279 15.65 -17.10 -9.14
C SER A 279 14.81 -17.02 -10.41
N ASP A 280 13.94 -18.00 -10.65
CA ASP A 280 12.97 -18.08 -11.74
C ASP A 280 11.54 -17.68 -11.30
N SER A 281 11.43 -16.86 -10.24
CA SER A 281 10.16 -16.30 -9.77
C SER A 281 10.16 -14.77 -9.72
N ILE A 282 8.97 -14.19 -9.85
CA ILE A 282 8.72 -12.75 -9.72
C ILE A 282 7.98 -12.48 -8.40
N VAL A 283 8.40 -11.44 -7.69
CA VAL A 283 7.73 -10.91 -6.50
C VAL A 283 6.97 -9.65 -6.88
N LEU A 284 5.65 -9.71 -6.78
CA LEU A 284 4.77 -8.55 -6.85
C LEU A 284 4.53 -8.04 -5.43
N THR A 285 4.54 -6.73 -5.24
CA THR A 285 4.27 -6.12 -3.93
C THR A 285 3.44 -4.85 -4.06
N LEU A 286 2.78 -4.49 -2.96
CA LEU A 286 2.04 -3.26 -2.79
C LEU A 286 1.86 -3.02 -1.29
N ALA A 287 1.48 -1.80 -0.95
CA ALA A 287 1.35 -1.31 0.43
C ALA A 287 2.66 -1.31 1.24
N CYS A 288 2.61 -0.78 2.46
CA CYS A 288 3.82 -0.50 3.25
C CYS A 288 4.61 -1.74 3.70
N GLY A 289 4.04 -2.94 3.61
CA GLY A 289 4.75 -4.21 3.80
C GLY A 289 5.97 -4.36 2.88
N LYS A 290 5.94 -3.69 1.71
CA LYS A 290 7.05 -3.64 0.76
C LYS A 290 8.38 -3.18 1.39
N PHE A 291 8.33 -2.29 2.39
CA PHE A 291 9.56 -1.76 3.03
C PHE A 291 10.35 -2.81 3.81
N ARG A 292 9.85 -4.05 3.92
CA ARG A 292 10.61 -5.19 4.41
C ARG A 292 11.66 -5.69 3.41
N PHE A 293 11.51 -5.39 2.13
CA PHE A 293 12.31 -6.01 1.06
C PHE A 293 12.44 -5.18 -0.23
N ASN A 294 11.78 -4.04 -0.38
CA ASN A 294 11.77 -3.22 -1.61
C ASN A 294 13.11 -2.55 -1.95
N ASP A 295 14.09 -2.64 -1.05
CA ASP A 295 15.46 -2.17 -1.25
C ASP A 295 16.43 -3.32 -1.56
N LEU A 296 15.93 -4.55 -1.75
CA LEU A 296 16.69 -5.68 -2.25
C LEU A 296 16.85 -5.60 -3.78
N ASP A 297 18.04 -5.96 -4.26
CA ASP A 297 18.26 -6.24 -5.68
C ASP A 297 18.12 -7.75 -5.91
N LEU A 298 17.00 -8.15 -6.54
CA LEU A 298 16.73 -9.53 -6.88
C LEU A 298 17.13 -9.88 -8.33
N GLY A 299 17.63 -8.91 -9.11
CA GLY A 299 17.88 -9.05 -10.54
C GLY A 299 16.62 -9.01 -11.40
N GLU A 300 16.73 -9.53 -12.62
CA GLU A 300 15.68 -9.53 -13.64
C GLU A 300 15.57 -10.90 -14.35
N ILE A 301 14.42 -11.17 -14.94
CA ILE A 301 14.17 -12.34 -15.80
C ILE A 301 13.65 -11.83 -17.14
N GLY A 302 14.42 -11.99 -18.21
CA GLY A 302 14.00 -11.55 -19.55
C GLY A 302 13.73 -10.04 -19.64
N GLY A 303 14.50 -9.23 -18.90
CA GLY A 303 14.30 -7.77 -18.80
C GLY A 303 13.17 -7.33 -17.87
N LEU A 304 12.50 -8.27 -17.19
CA LEU A 304 11.48 -7.97 -16.19
C LEU A 304 12.12 -7.98 -14.79
N PRO A 305 12.05 -6.88 -14.01
CA PRO A 305 12.53 -6.86 -12.64
C PRO A 305 11.88 -7.95 -11.79
N ARG A 306 12.67 -8.67 -11.00
CA ARG A 306 12.14 -9.73 -10.11
C ARG A 306 11.34 -9.19 -8.93
N LEU A 307 11.45 -7.89 -8.63
CA LEU A 307 10.68 -7.23 -7.59
C LEU A 307 9.93 -6.04 -8.21
N MET A 308 8.60 -6.12 -8.24
CA MET A 308 7.75 -5.12 -8.86
C MET A 308 6.78 -4.54 -7.84
N ASP A 309 6.97 -3.26 -7.51
CA ASP A 309 6.06 -2.51 -6.63
C ASP A 309 4.92 -1.88 -7.43
N MET A 310 3.71 -2.37 -7.17
CA MET A 310 2.47 -1.97 -7.84
C MET A 310 1.83 -0.71 -7.23
N GLY A 311 2.28 -0.28 -6.04
CA GLY A 311 1.83 0.97 -5.43
C GLY A 311 1.31 0.84 -3.99
N GLN A 312 0.32 1.65 -3.63
CA GLN A 312 -0.31 1.73 -2.31
C GLN A 312 -1.18 0.49 -2.04
N CYS A 313 -1.74 0.39 -0.84
CA CYS A 313 -2.72 -0.66 -0.53
C CYS A 313 -3.94 -0.69 -1.46
N ASN A 314 -4.47 0.45 -1.90
CA ASN A 314 -5.56 0.52 -2.89
C ASN A 314 -5.20 -0.08 -4.25
N ASP A 315 -3.91 -0.09 -4.63
CA ASP A 315 -3.45 -0.64 -5.90
C ASP A 315 -3.52 -2.18 -5.94
N ALA A 316 -4.05 -2.80 -4.88
CA ALA A 316 -4.55 -4.17 -4.89
C ALA A 316 -5.59 -4.41 -6.00
N TYR A 317 -6.36 -3.39 -6.39
CA TYR A 317 -7.19 -3.48 -7.60
C TYR A 317 -6.35 -3.80 -8.83
N GLY A 318 -5.25 -3.08 -9.05
CA GLY A 318 -4.34 -3.32 -10.17
C GLY A 318 -3.73 -4.72 -10.13
N ALA A 319 -3.34 -5.22 -8.95
CA ALA A 319 -2.85 -6.59 -8.78
C ALA A 319 -3.90 -7.63 -9.18
N ILE A 320 -5.17 -7.41 -8.80
CA ILE A 320 -6.30 -8.26 -9.20
C ILE A 320 -6.49 -8.22 -10.73
N GLN A 321 -6.45 -7.03 -11.36
CA GLN A 321 -6.58 -6.92 -12.81
C GLN A 321 -5.47 -7.65 -13.56
N VAL A 322 -4.23 -7.59 -13.07
CA VAL A 322 -3.10 -8.34 -13.63
C VAL A 322 -3.35 -9.85 -13.51
N ALA A 323 -3.78 -10.33 -12.34
CA ALA A 323 -4.08 -11.75 -12.16
C ALA A 323 -5.21 -12.23 -13.07
N VAL A 324 -6.29 -11.47 -13.21
CA VAL A 324 -7.41 -11.80 -14.12
C VAL A 324 -6.94 -11.85 -15.57
N ALA A 325 -6.20 -10.85 -16.04
CA ALA A 325 -5.71 -10.81 -17.40
C ALA A 325 -4.73 -11.95 -17.73
N LEU A 326 -3.88 -12.35 -16.77
CA LEU A 326 -3.02 -13.52 -16.93
C LEU A 326 -3.85 -14.80 -16.99
N ALA A 327 -4.83 -14.97 -16.11
CA ALA A 327 -5.73 -16.13 -16.10
C ALA A 327 -6.45 -16.29 -17.45
N ASP A 328 -6.99 -15.19 -17.99
CA ASP A 328 -7.60 -15.15 -19.32
C ASP A 328 -6.61 -15.54 -20.43
N ALA A 329 -5.37 -15.05 -20.37
CA ALA A 329 -4.33 -15.37 -21.36
C ALA A 329 -3.89 -16.85 -21.33
N PHE A 330 -4.01 -17.52 -20.18
CA PHE A 330 -3.73 -18.95 -20.02
C PHE A 330 -4.98 -19.83 -20.16
N GLY A 331 -6.18 -19.24 -20.23
CA GLY A 331 -7.44 -19.98 -20.30
C GLY A 331 -7.73 -20.78 -19.03
N CYS A 332 -7.31 -20.28 -17.87
CA CYS A 332 -7.52 -20.90 -16.56
C CYS A 332 -8.17 -19.91 -15.58
N SER A 333 -8.50 -20.37 -14.38
CA SER A 333 -8.91 -19.51 -13.28
C SER A 333 -7.71 -18.89 -12.56
N VAL A 334 -7.92 -17.79 -11.83
CA VAL A 334 -6.85 -17.13 -11.05
C VAL A 334 -6.21 -18.09 -10.03
N ASN A 335 -6.98 -19.03 -9.46
CA ASN A 335 -6.47 -20.02 -8.51
C ASN A 335 -5.60 -21.11 -9.16
N GLU A 336 -5.62 -21.24 -10.49
CA GLU A 336 -4.80 -22.17 -11.27
C GLU A 336 -3.54 -21.49 -11.86
N LEU A 337 -3.39 -20.18 -11.67
CA LEU A 337 -2.15 -19.49 -12.01
C LEU A 337 -1.02 -19.96 -11.09
N PRO A 338 0.24 -19.93 -11.57
CA PRO A 338 1.40 -20.10 -10.72
C PRO A 338 1.62 -18.81 -9.90
N LEU A 339 0.65 -18.47 -9.05
CA LEU A 339 0.59 -17.26 -8.24
C LEU A 339 0.23 -17.63 -6.80
N SER A 340 1.09 -17.25 -5.86
CA SER A 340 0.85 -17.44 -4.43
C SER A 340 0.69 -16.14 -3.68
N PHE A 341 -0.22 -16.12 -2.69
CA PHE A 341 -0.55 -14.95 -1.89
C PHE A 341 0.08 -15.05 -0.50
N VAL A 342 1.04 -14.18 -0.21
CA VAL A 342 1.74 -14.10 1.08
C VAL A 342 1.52 -12.71 1.67
N LEU A 343 0.44 -12.59 2.44
CA LEU A 343 -0.11 -11.30 2.84
C LEU A 343 0.20 -10.96 4.29
N SER A 344 0.68 -9.74 4.48
CA SER A 344 0.80 -9.08 5.76
C SER A 344 -0.39 -8.16 6.01
N TRP A 345 -0.81 -8.01 7.27
CA TRP A 345 -1.90 -7.09 7.59
C TRP A 345 -1.63 -6.36 8.91
N TYR A 346 -2.31 -5.23 9.11
CA TYR A 346 -2.22 -4.45 10.34
C TYR A 346 -3.53 -3.72 10.65
N GLU A 347 -4.03 -2.92 9.71
CA GLU A 347 -5.20 -2.05 9.90
C GLU A 347 -6.35 -2.42 8.95
N GLN A 348 -7.36 -1.54 8.86
CA GLN A 348 -8.66 -1.85 8.27
C GLN A 348 -8.68 -1.84 6.74
N LYS A 349 -7.79 -1.09 6.06
CA LYS A 349 -7.62 -1.17 4.60
C LYS A 349 -7.14 -2.56 4.16
N ALA A 350 -6.26 -3.21 4.92
CA ALA A 350 -5.91 -4.61 4.68
C ALA A 350 -7.10 -5.58 4.86
N VAL A 351 -8.04 -5.27 5.77
CA VAL A 351 -9.22 -6.10 5.99
C VAL A 351 -10.16 -6.05 4.79
N CYS A 352 -10.46 -4.86 4.24
CA CYS A 352 -11.35 -4.78 3.09
C CYS A 352 -10.76 -5.43 1.83
N ILE A 353 -9.45 -5.33 1.62
CA ILE A 353 -8.76 -6.07 0.54
C ILE A 353 -8.91 -7.57 0.74
N LEU A 354 -8.70 -8.09 1.96
CA LEU A 354 -8.92 -9.51 2.24
C LEU A 354 -10.35 -9.93 1.91
N LEU A 355 -11.36 -9.13 2.28
CA LEU A 355 -12.75 -9.42 1.94
C LEU A 355 -12.99 -9.44 0.42
N THR A 356 -12.35 -8.55 -0.33
CA THR A 356 -12.38 -8.59 -1.81
C THR A 356 -11.79 -9.88 -2.35
N LEU A 357 -10.65 -10.35 -1.84
CA LEU A 357 -10.06 -11.62 -2.25
C LEU A 357 -10.98 -12.81 -1.94
N LEU A 358 -11.66 -12.79 -0.78
CA LEU A 358 -12.67 -13.80 -0.44
C LEU A 358 -13.87 -13.76 -1.38
N HIS A 359 -14.39 -12.57 -1.71
CA HIS A 359 -15.47 -12.41 -2.67
C HIS A 359 -15.10 -12.98 -4.06
N LEU A 360 -13.87 -12.73 -4.51
CA LEU A 360 -13.33 -13.27 -5.76
C LEU A 360 -13.02 -14.77 -5.72
N GLY A 361 -13.21 -15.42 -4.56
CA GLY A 361 -12.94 -16.84 -4.40
C GLY A 361 -11.46 -17.20 -4.42
N ILE A 362 -10.57 -16.25 -4.12
CA ILE A 362 -9.12 -16.49 -4.03
C ILE A 362 -8.82 -17.38 -2.84
N LYS A 363 -8.02 -18.42 -3.08
CA LYS A 363 -7.69 -19.45 -2.08
C LYS A 363 -6.21 -19.45 -1.72
N ASN A 364 -5.88 -20.24 -0.69
CA ASN A 364 -4.51 -20.59 -0.29
C ASN A 364 -3.65 -19.38 0.14
N ILE A 365 -4.28 -18.38 0.77
CA ILE A 365 -3.60 -17.18 1.27
C ILE A 365 -2.83 -17.51 2.55
N ARG A 366 -1.53 -17.22 2.57
CA ARG A 366 -0.72 -17.15 3.79
C ARG A 366 -0.90 -15.77 4.42
N LEU A 367 -1.42 -15.70 5.64
CA LEU A 367 -1.75 -14.45 6.32
C LEU A 367 -0.97 -14.31 7.64
N GLY A 368 -0.22 -13.21 7.79
CA GLY A 368 0.65 -13.01 8.96
C GLY A 368 0.86 -11.54 9.38
N PRO A 369 1.66 -11.29 10.43
CA PRO A 369 2.43 -12.27 11.21
C PRO A 369 1.59 -13.03 12.25
N SER A 370 0.34 -12.66 12.44
CA SER A 370 -0.65 -13.44 13.19
C SER A 370 -2.02 -13.22 12.58
N LEU A 371 -2.90 -14.21 12.70
CA LEU A 371 -4.27 -14.08 12.24
C LEU A 371 -5.02 -12.98 13.03
N PRO A 372 -6.03 -12.32 12.42
CA PRO A 372 -6.79 -11.28 13.10
C PRO A 372 -7.54 -11.76 14.35
N ALA A 373 -7.31 -11.09 15.47
CA ALA A 373 -7.91 -11.42 16.76
C ALA A 373 -9.44 -11.30 16.79
N PHE A 374 -10.03 -10.56 15.85
CA PHE A 374 -11.48 -10.43 15.69
C PHE A 374 -12.13 -11.58 14.91
N LEU A 375 -11.35 -12.58 14.47
CA LEU A 375 -11.86 -13.83 13.93
C LEU A 375 -12.11 -14.80 15.10
N SER A 376 -13.37 -15.15 15.32
CA SER A 376 -13.70 -16.23 16.26
C SER A 376 -13.25 -17.59 15.69
N PRO A 377 -13.06 -18.63 16.53
CA PRO A 377 -12.65 -19.95 16.06
C PRO A 377 -13.53 -20.51 14.94
N ASN A 378 -14.85 -20.36 15.03
CA ASN A 378 -15.78 -20.83 13.99
C ASN A 378 -15.59 -20.10 12.65
N ILE A 379 -15.33 -18.79 12.68
CA ILE A 379 -15.08 -18.02 11.46
C ILE A 379 -13.71 -18.37 10.88
N LEU A 380 -12.70 -18.54 11.72
CA LEU A 380 -11.40 -18.99 11.26
C LEU A 380 -11.49 -20.37 10.59
N ASN A 381 -12.17 -21.34 11.19
CA ASN A 381 -12.38 -22.66 10.61
C ASN A 381 -13.11 -22.57 9.27
N PHE A 382 -14.15 -21.74 9.17
CA PHE A 382 -14.84 -21.49 7.90
C PHE A 382 -13.88 -20.96 6.82
N LEU A 383 -13.01 -20.00 7.17
CA LEU A 383 -12.01 -19.45 6.25
C LEU A 383 -10.96 -20.48 5.83
N VAL A 384 -10.53 -21.35 6.74
CA VAL A 384 -9.62 -22.46 6.45
C VAL A 384 -10.28 -23.46 5.51
N GLU A 385 -11.49 -23.93 5.83
CA GLU A 385 -12.20 -24.97 5.07
C GLU A 385 -12.61 -24.51 3.67
N ASN A 386 -13.05 -23.25 3.52
CA ASN A 386 -13.61 -22.77 2.25
C ASN A 386 -12.58 -22.05 1.37
N TYR A 387 -11.57 -21.41 1.98
CA TYR A 387 -10.59 -20.58 1.28
C TYR A 387 -9.15 -21.05 1.46
N GLY A 388 -8.87 -22.04 2.31
CA GLY A 388 -7.49 -22.48 2.55
C GLY A 388 -6.60 -21.39 3.16
N ILE A 389 -7.17 -20.41 3.87
CA ILE A 389 -6.37 -19.40 4.57
C ILE A 389 -5.54 -20.11 5.63
N ALA A 390 -4.26 -19.80 5.68
CA ALA A 390 -3.35 -20.36 6.66
C ALA A 390 -2.44 -19.29 7.27
N PRO A 391 -2.01 -19.45 8.53
CA PRO A 391 -0.93 -18.63 9.07
C PRO A 391 0.37 -18.90 8.30
N ILE A 392 1.29 -17.94 8.36
CA ILE A 392 2.70 -18.15 7.96
C ILE A 392 3.40 -19.12 8.92
N THR A 393 4.39 -19.88 8.43
CA THR A 393 5.29 -20.71 9.25
C THR A 393 6.73 -20.18 9.18
N THR A 394 7.67 -20.89 8.57
CA THR A 394 9.00 -20.38 8.21
C THR A 394 9.06 -20.09 6.71
N PRO A 395 9.92 -19.15 6.27
CA PRO A 395 10.13 -18.87 4.86
C PRO A 395 10.37 -20.12 4.01
N GLU A 396 11.23 -21.03 4.48
CA GLU A 396 11.61 -22.25 3.77
C GLU A 396 10.42 -23.20 3.58
N GLU A 397 9.65 -23.41 4.65
CA GLU A 397 8.48 -24.30 4.64
C GLU A 397 7.36 -23.74 3.74
N ASP A 398 7.08 -22.44 3.85
CA ASP A 398 6.03 -21.80 3.07
C ASP A 398 6.41 -21.73 1.59
N ILE A 399 7.66 -21.39 1.23
CA ILE A 399 8.11 -21.44 -0.17
C ILE A 399 7.95 -22.85 -0.72
N LYS A 400 8.40 -23.88 0.02
CA LYS A 400 8.25 -25.27 -0.41
C LYS A 400 6.78 -25.66 -0.57
N ALA A 401 5.90 -25.24 0.33
CA ALA A 401 4.48 -25.54 0.24
C ALA A 401 3.82 -24.86 -0.97
N LEU A 402 4.14 -23.58 -1.21
CA LEU A 402 3.55 -22.75 -2.27
C LEU A 402 4.05 -23.13 -3.68
N MET A 403 5.29 -23.57 -3.80
CA MET A 403 5.87 -24.01 -5.09
C MET A 403 5.36 -25.39 -5.54
N ASN A 404 4.66 -26.14 -4.68
CA ASN A 404 4.10 -27.46 -4.97
C ASN A 404 2.57 -27.44 -5.16
N GLN A 405 1.96 -26.25 -5.23
CA GLN A 405 0.52 -26.06 -5.42
C GLN A 405 0.10 -26.07 -6.88
#